data_AF-A0AAE8MZW0-F1
#
_entry.id   AF-A0AAE8MZW0-F1
#
_cell.length_a   1.000
_cell.length_b   1.000
_cell.length_c   1.000
_cell.angle_alpha   90.00
_cell.angle_beta   90.00
_cell.angle_gamma   90.00
#
_symmetry.space_group_name_H-M   'P 1'
#
loop_
_entity.id
_entity.type
_entity.pdbx_description
1 polymer ?
#
loop_
_entity_poly.entity_id
_entity_poly.type
_entity_poly.pdbx_seq_one_letter_code
_entity_poly.pdbx_strand_id
1 'polypeptide(L)'
;MEEFHPNHPYSPANALIPHYAENDRPLALVVGSLGVMLATVGLGSAGLAARVNPRLGVDERWIVGWYSICGFLHCFFEGYFVLNHATLASQQTLFAQLWKEYALSDSRYLTSDPFMISVETITVLVWGPLCFFAALCIVRRSSLRHPVQMMVCMGHLYGVVLYYSTSMAEQYYRGVAHSRPEVLYFWVYYFGFNLPWVIVPTFLLVRSIRAMRLAFMTLGSIQGVVCDLQERLHDIKKRSSDEDCGLETKGEEKSRNTEREREEDEDTGDDDTEEEDADTESDE
;
A
#
# COMPACT_ATOMS: atom_id res chain seq x y z
N MET A 1 -12.23 36.98 47.72
CA MET A 1 -11.63 36.26 46.59
C MET A 1 -12.44 36.68 45.38
N GLU A 2 -11.83 37.36 44.41
CA GLU A 2 -12.51 37.61 43.13
C GLU A 2 -12.83 36.27 42.49
N GLU A 3 -14.09 36.10 42.08
CA GLU A 3 -14.57 34.91 41.39
C GLU A 3 -13.91 34.90 40.00
N PHE A 4 -13.02 33.94 39.76
CA PHE A 4 -12.36 33.79 38.46
C PHE A 4 -13.42 33.41 37.42
N HIS A 5 -13.87 34.38 36.64
CA HIS A 5 -14.71 34.15 35.48
C HIS A 5 -13.83 33.82 34.28
N PRO A 6 -13.91 32.60 33.72
CA PRO A 6 -13.13 32.24 32.55
C PRO A 6 -13.57 33.12 31.37
N ASN A 7 -12.60 33.72 30.66
CA ASN A 7 -12.88 34.53 29.47
C ASN A 7 -13.25 33.68 28.23
N HIS A 8 -13.36 32.36 28.38
CA HIS A 8 -13.63 31.42 27.29
C HIS A 8 -14.27 30.12 27.82
N PRO A 9 -14.94 29.33 26.96
CA PRO A 9 -15.65 28.10 27.37
C PRO A 9 -14.79 26.82 27.44
N TYR A 10 -13.48 26.89 27.16
CA TYR A 10 -12.61 25.70 27.06
C TYR A 10 -12.10 25.17 28.41
N SER A 11 -11.72 23.89 28.43
CA SER A 11 -11.08 23.24 29.57
C SER A 11 -9.57 23.13 29.38
N PRO A 12 -8.72 23.37 30.39
CA PRO A 12 -9.09 23.87 31.72
C PRO A 12 -9.48 25.35 31.68
N ALA A 13 -10.29 25.78 32.64
CA ALA A 13 -10.83 27.13 32.70
C ALA A 13 -9.75 28.23 32.81
N ASN A 14 -8.58 27.89 33.35
CA ASN A 14 -7.42 28.79 33.49
C ASN A 14 -6.45 28.74 32.30
N ALA A 15 -6.82 28.08 31.20
CA ALA A 15 -6.01 28.08 29.99
C ALA A 15 -5.78 29.51 29.47
N LEU A 16 -4.58 29.77 28.94
CA LEU A 16 -4.26 31.05 28.33
C LEU A 16 -4.62 31.00 26.86
N ILE A 17 -5.74 31.62 26.49
CA ILE A 17 -6.20 31.75 25.09
C ILE A 17 -6.31 33.24 24.75
N PRO A 18 -5.19 33.87 24.33
CA PRO A 18 -5.17 35.30 24.05
C PRO A 18 -6.15 35.69 22.94
N HIS A 19 -6.80 36.85 23.10
CA HIS A 19 -7.69 37.44 22.10
C HIS A 19 -8.86 36.54 21.66
N TYR A 20 -9.31 35.64 22.54
CA TYR A 20 -10.46 34.78 22.25
C TYR A 20 -11.68 35.61 21.83
N ALA A 21 -12.27 35.22 20.71
CA ALA A 21 -13.56 35.71 20.24
C ALA A 21 -14.48 34.54 19.95
N GLU A 22 -15.71 34.59 20.45
CA GLU A 22 -16.75 33.59 20.17
C GLU A 22 -17.07 33.51 18.68
N ASN A 23 -17.65 32.39 18.23
CA ASN A 23 -18.10 32.24 16.86
C ASN A 23 -19.26 33.21 16.57
N ASP A 24 -19.16 33.99 15.49
CA ASP A 24 -20.23 34.90 15.07
C ASP A 24 -21.31 34.22 14.20
N ARG A 25 -21.02 33.02 13.65
CA ARG A 25 -21.98 32.25 12.85
C ARG A 25 -22.71 31.21 13.71
N PRO A 26 -23.98 30.91 13.39
CA PRO A 26 -24.70 29.81 14.03
C PRO A 26 -23.98 28.47 13.86
N LEU A 27 -23.95 27.67 14.92
CA LEU A 27 -23.29 26.35 14.93
C LEU A 27 -23.72 25.45 13.77
N ALA A 28 -25.02 25.43 13.45
CA ALA A 28 -25.57 24.63 12.36
C ALA A 28 -24.97 25.00 11.00
N LEU A 29 -24.66 26.29 10.77
CA LEU A 29 -24.03 26.75 9.55
C LEU A 29 -22.56 26.33 9.52
N VAL A 30 -21.85 26.49 10.65
CA VAL A 30 -20.44 26.12 10.78
C VAL A 30 -20.27 24.61 10.52
N VAL A 31 -20.94 23.75 11.28
CA VAL A 31 -20.85 22.28 11.12
C VAL A 31 -21.46 21.80 9.81
N GLY A 32 -22.59 22.38 9.39
CA GLY A 32 -23.24 22.04 8.13
C GLY A 32 -22.36 22.30 6.92
N SER A 33 -21.61 23.41 6.93
CA SER A 33 -20.66 23.73 5.86
C SER A 33 -19.54 22.68 5.74
N LEU A 34 -19.01 22.18 6.86
CA LEU A 34 -18.03 21.10 6.86
C LEU A 34 -18.62 19.83 6.25
N GLY A 35 -19.83 19.45 6.66
CA GLY A 35 -20.53 18.29 6.08
C GLY A 35 -20.68 18.40 4.56
N VAL A 36 -21.08 19.57 4.05
CA VAL A 36 -21.20 19.83 2.61
C VAL A 36 -19.85 19.77 1.91
N MET A 37 -18.79 20.36 2.47
CA MET A 37 -17.43 20.30 1.91
C MET A 37 -16.94 18.86 1.82
N LEU A 38 -17.04 18.08 2.90
CA LEU A 38 -16.59 16.69 2.93
C LEU A 38 -17.40 15.81 1.98
N ALA A 39 -18.72 15.98 1.91
CA ALA A 39 -19.57 15.28 0.96
C ALA A 39 -19.19 15.63 -0.49
N THR A 40 -18.94 16.90 -0.79
CA THR A 40 -18.52 17.35 -2.12
C THR A 40 -17.18 16.72 -2.52
N VAL A 41 -16.19 16.75 -1.63
CA VAL A 41 -14.88 16.14 -1.89
C VAL A 41 -14.99 14.63 -2.05
N GLY A 42 -15.67 13.94 -1.12
CA GLY A 42 -15.77 12.48 -1.12
C GLY A 42 -16.58 11.94 -2.29
N LEU A 43 -17.79 12.46 -2.50
CA LEU A 43 -18.67 12.02 -3.59
C LEU A 43 -18.15 12.49 -4.95
N GLY A 44 -17.62 13.72 -5.02
CA GLY A 44 -17.04 14.26 -6.24
C GLY A 44 -15.84 13.45 -6.71
N SER A 45 -14.92 13.12 -5.81
CA SER A 45 -13.74 12.28 -6.13
C SER A 45 -14.13 10.84 -6.46
N ALA A 46 -15.06 10.22 -5.74
CA ALA A 46 -15.56 8.88 -6.06
C ALA A 46 -16.25 8.83 -7.44
N GLY A 47 -17.06 9.85 -7.76
CA GLY A 47 -17.72 9.99 -9.07
C GLY A 47 -16.73 10.26 -10.20
N LEU A 48 -15.73 11.12 -9.97
CA LEU A 48 -14.66 11.37 -10.93
C LEU A 48 -13.83 10.10 -11.17
N ALA A 49 -13.48 9.37 -10.11
CA ALA A 49 -12.78 8.09 -10.21
C ALA A 49 -13.56 7.07 -11.05
N ALA A 50 -14.88 6.98 -10.85
CA ALA A 50 -15.74 6.10 -11.63
C ALA A 50 -15.75 6.47 -13.13
N ARG A 51 -15.67 7.76 -13.47
CA ARG A 51 -15.58 8.22 -14.87
C ARG A 51 -14.21 7.96 -15.48
N VAL A 52 -13.14 8.24 -14.73
CA VAL A 52 -11.75 8.10 -15.20
C VAL A 52 -11.36 6.63 -15.36
N ASN A 53 -11.80 5.76 -14.44
CA ASN A 53 -11.57 4.33 -14.53
C ASN A 53 -12.87 3.54 -14.27
N PRO A 54 -13.64 3.22 -15.32
CA PRO A 54 -14.89 2.48 -15.21
C PRO A 54 -14.73 1.06 -14.64
N ARG A 55 -13.51 0.51 -14.66
CA ARG A 55 -13.20 -0.82 -14.11
C ARG A 55 -13.10 -0.82 -12.58
N LEU A 56 -13.18 0.33 -11.90
CA LEU A 56 -13.15 0.38 -10.44
C LEU A 56 -14.43 -0.20 -9.85
N GLY A 57 -14.26 -1.09 -8.87
CA GLY A 57 -15.34 -1.59 -8.03
C GLY A 57 -15.98 -0.49 -7.20
N VAL A 58 -17.20 -0.72 -6.72
CA VAL A 58 -17.93 0.26 -5.89
C VAL A 58 -17.17 0.56 -4.60
N ASP A 59 -16.60 -0.48 -3.98
CA ASP A 59 -15.75 -0.37 -2.80
C ASP A 59 -14.52 0.51 -3.05
N GLU A 60 -13.84 0.33 -4.19
CA GLU A 60 -12.65 1.10 -4.54
C GLU A 60 -12.97 2.59 -4.73
N ARG A 61 -14.14 2.92 -5.29
CA ARG A 61 -14.61 4.31 -5.44
C ARG A 61 -14.82 4.98 -4.08
N TRP A 62 -15.42 4.26 -3.12
CA TRP A 62 -15.58 4.77 -1.76
C TRP A 62 -14.25 4.95 -1.04
N ILE A 63 -13.28 4.05 -1.27
CA ILE A 63 -11.93 4.19 -0.71
C ILE A 63 -11.20 5.41 -1.31
N VAL A 64 -11.38 5.69 -2.61
CA VAL A 64 -10.88 6.93 -3.23
C VAL A 64 -11.52 8.16 -2.60
N GLY A 65 -12.84 8.13 -2.37
CA GLY A 65 -13.56 9.19 -1.66
C GLY A 65 -13.03 9.43 -0.25
N TRP A 66 -12.81 8.35 0.52
CA TRP A 66 -12.22 8.40 1.85
C TRP A 66 -10.84 9.04 1.86
N TYR A 67 -9.92 8.59 0.98
CA TYR A 67 -8.58 9.17 0.91
C TYR A 67 -8.61 10.63 0.44
N SER A 68 -9.54 11.00 -0.41
CA SER A 68 -9.69 12.38 -0.86
C SER A 68 -10.22 13.28 0.26
N ILE A 69 -11.15 12.79 1.10
CA ILE A 69 -11.59 13.46 2.33
C ILE A 69 -10.43 13.64 3.31
N CYS A 70 -9.65 12.58 3.56
CA CYS A 70 -8.49 12.67 4.46
C CYS A 70 -7.45 13.65 3.93
N GLY A 71 -7.09 13.56 2.65
CA GLY A 71 -6.16 14.50 2.02
C GLY A 71 -6.64 15.95 2.10
N PHE A 72 -7.95 16.18 1.93
CA PHE A 72 -8.53 17.50 2.08
C PHE A 72 -8.45 18.01 3.53
N LEU A 73 -8.85 17.20 4.51
CA LEU A 73 -8.77 17.58 5.92
C LEU A 73 -7.33 17.86 6.33
N HIS A 74 -6.39 16.99 6.00
CA HIS A 74 -4.98 17.18 6.33
C HIS A 74 -4.39 18.42 5.65
N CYS A 75 -4.50 18.56 4.33
CA CYS A 75 -3.84 19.67 3.64
C CYS A 75 -4.51 21.03 3.89
N PHE A 76 -5.84 21.08 4.04
CA PHE A 76 -6.57 22.35 4.10
C PHE A 76 -7.09 22.68 5.50
N PHE A 77 -7.68 21.72 6.21
CA PHE A 77 -8.24 21.99 7.54
C PHE A 77 -7.14 22.04 8.62
N GLU A 78 -6.31 21.01 8.72
CA GLU A 78 -5.13 20.98 9.59
C GLU A 78 -4.06 21.96 9.11
N GLY A 79 -3.89 22.12 7.80
CA GLY A 79 -3.03 23.15 7.22
C GLY A 79 -3.42 24.56 7.66
N TYR A 80 -4.72 24.84 7.77
CA TYR A 80 -5.20 26.11 8.31
C TYR A 80 -4.79 26.30 9.76
N PHE A 81 -4.94 25.27 10.59
CA PHE A 81 -4.50 25.30 11.99
C PHE A 81 -3.00 25.57 12.07
N VAL A 82 -2.16 24.80 11.37
CA VAL A 82 -0.70 24.95 11.41
C VAL A 82 -0.25 26.36 11.00
N LEU A 83 -0.92 26.99 10.04
CA LEU A 83 -0.59 28.35 9.60
C LEU A 83 -1.13 29.45 10.53
N ASN A 84 -2.20 29.20 11.26
CA ASN A 84 -2.93 30.22 12.02
C ASN A 84 -2.97 29.99 13.54
N HIS A 85 -2.34 28.93 14.07
CA HIS A 85 -2.51 28.48 15.46
C HIS A 85 -2.36 29.60 16.50
N ALA A 86 -1.44 30.54 16.27
CA ALA A 86 -1.17 31.67 17.18
C ALA A 86 -2.29 32.72 17.26
N THR A 87 -3.12 32.84 16.22
CA THR A 87 -4.21 33.84 16.14
C THR A 87 -5.58 33.18 15.96
N LEU A 88 -5.66 31.86 15.93
CA LEU A 88 -6.85 31.09 15.61
C LEU A 88 -8.07 31.47 16.47
N ALA A 89 -7.84 31.74 17.76
CA ALA A 89 -8.88 32.07 18.72
C ALA A 89 -9.61 33.39 18.43
N SER A 90 -8.98 34.34 17.72
CA SER A 90 -9.58 35.65 17.41
C SER A 90 -10.24 35.69 16.03
N GLN A 91 -9.95 34.73 15.17
CA GLN A 91 -10.39 34.72 13.78
C GLN A 91 -11.85 34.28 13.60
N GLN A 92 -12.50 34.81 12.56
CA GLN A 92 -13.90 34.52 12.20
C GLN A 92 -14.05 33.87 10.82
N THR A 93 -12.97 33.37 10.22
CA THR A 93 -13.07 32.55 9.02
C THR A 93 -13.81 31.26 9.33
N LEU A 94 -14.31 30.59 8.29
CA LEU A 94 -15.05 29.35 8.47
C LEU A 94 -14.22 28.27 9.17
N PHE A 95 -12.96 28.09 8.75
CA PHE A 95 -12.05 27.13 9.36
C PHE A 95 -11.68 27.51 10.79
N ALA A 96 -11.47 28.79 11.10
CA ALA A 96 -11.22 29.22 12.48
C ALA A 96 -12.42 28.91 13.39
N GLN A 97 -13.65 29.14 12.93
CA GLN A 97 -14.84 28.83 13.71
C GLN A 97 -15.07 27.32 13.90
N LEU A 98 -14.76 26.51 12.88
CA LEU A 98 -14.75 25.04 12.98
C LEU A 98 -13.71 24.55 13.99
N TRP A 99 -12.50 25.13 13.98
CA TRP A 99 -11.47 24.79 14.96
C TRP A 99 -11.83 25.21 16.38
N LYS A 100 -12.42 26.41 16.56
CA LYS A 100 -12.95 26.84 17.86
C LYS A 100 -14.02 25.88 18.37
N GLU A 101 -14.93 25.44 17.51
CA GLU A 101 -15.95 24.44 17.88
C GLU A 101 -15.30 23.10 18.26
N TYR A 102 -14.38 22.60 17.44
CA TYR A 102 -13.70 21.34 17.73
C TYR A 102 -12.83 21.40 18.99
N ALA A 103 -12.23 22.56 19.29
CA ALA A 103 -11.40 22.77 20.47
C ALA A 103 -12.17 22.70 21.80
N LEU A 104 -13.51 22.71 21.78
CA LEU A 104 -14.31 22.35 22.96
C LEU A 104 -14.06 20.91 23.41
N SER A 105 -13.67 20.05 22.47
CA SER A 105 -13.27 18.67 22.73
C SER A 105 -11.79 18.53 23.09
N ASP A 106 -10.94 19.49 22.71
CA ASP A 106 -9.51 19.51 23.04
C ASP A 106 -8.93 20.92 22.87
N SER A 107 -8.73 21.62 24.00
CA SER A 107 -8.26 23.00 24.00
C SER A 107 -6.82 23.19 23.52
N ARG A 108 -6.04 22.10 23.38
CA ARG A 108 -4.65 22.14 22.90
C ARG A 108 -4.50 22.80 21.52
N TYR A 109 -5.57 22.76 20.72
CA TYR A 109 -5.65 23.45 19.43
C TYR A 109 -5.77 24.98 19.54
N LEU A 110 -6.14 25.53 20.70
CA LEU A 110 -6.20 26.98 20.93
C LEU A 110 -5.09 27.49 21.84
N THR A 111 -4.40 26.61 22.56
CA THR A 111 -3.25 26.96 23.41
C THR A 111 -1.91 26.79 22.70
N SER A 112 -1.91 26.48 21.39
CA SER A 112 -0.68 26.25 20.62
C SER A 112 0.22 25.15 21.23
N ASP A 113 -0.39 24.03 21.61
CA ASP A 113 0.35 22.90 22.17
C ASP A 113 1.45 22.41 21.20
N PRO A 114 2.71 22.27 21.65
CA PRO A 114 3.82 21.88 20.77
C PRO A 114 3.64 20.51 20.12
N PHE A 115 3.03 19.55 20.84
CA PHE A 115 2.77 18.23 20.28
C PHE A 115 1.72 18.33 19.17
N MET A 116 0.62 19.04 19.41
CA MET A 116 -0.41 19.26 18.38
C MET A 116 0.14 19.96 17.14
N ILE A 117 0.90 21.05 17.30
CA ILE A 117 1.52 21.73 16.14
C ILE A 117 2.45 20.78 15.38
N SER A 118 3.24 19.98 16.08
CA SER A 118 4.20 19.06 15.46
C SER A 118 3.51 17.94 14.69
N VAL A 119 2.53 17.26 15.30
CA VAL A 119 1.84 16.14 14.66
C VAL A 119 1.02 16.62 13.46
N GLU A 120 0.34 17.76 13.59
CA GLU A 120 -0.47 18.34 12.50
C GLU A 120 0.41 18.90 11.37
N THR A 121 1.63 19.37 11.68
CA THR A 121 2.58 19.74 10.62
C THR A 121 3.00 18.51 9.80
N ILE A 122 3.21 17.37 10.45
CA ILE A 122 3.53 16.11 9.77
C ILE A 122 2.33 15.61 8.95
N THR A 123 1.11 15.71 9.47
CA THR A 123 -0.09 15.33 8.71
C THR A 123 -0.24 16.17 7.46
N VAL A 124 -0.04 17.49 7.55
CA VAL A 124 -0.09 18.41 6.41
C VAL A 124 0.96 18.08 5.36
N LEU A 125 2.22 17.89 5.76
CA LEU A 125 3.35 17.74 4.83
C LEU A 125 3.52 16.33 4.27
N VAL A 126 3.06 15.30 5.00
CA VAL A 126 3.29 13.90 4.66
C VAL A 126 1.98 13.16 4.41
N TRP A 127 1.09 13.12 5.40
CA TRP A 127 -0.10 12.26 5.33
C TRP A 127 -1.15 12.76 4.35
N GLY A 128 -1.37 14.08 4.26
CA GLY A 128 -2.27 14.69 3.29
C GLY A 128 -1.88 14.41 1.84
N PRO A 129 -0.64 14.72 1.42
CA PRO A 129 -0.15 14.38 0.08
C PRO A 129 -0.18 12.88 -0.20
N LEU A 130 0.19 12.03 0.77
CA LEU A 130 0.11 10.58 0.61
C LEU A 130 -1.32 10.06 0.49
N CYS A 131 -2.31 10.69 1.12
CA CYS A 131 -3.71 10.36 0.94
C CYS A 131 -4.15 10.58 -0.52
N PHE A 132 -3.85 11.75 -1.10
CA PHE A 132 -4.13 12.00 -2.52
C PHE A 132 -3.37 11.05 -3.43
N PHE A 133 -2.12 10.75 -3.11
CA PHE A 133 -1.33 9.76 -3.86
C PHE A 133 -1.92 8.35 -3.76
N ALA A 134 -2.41 7.92 -2.59
CA ALA A 134 -3.10 6.66 -2.41
C ALA A 134 -4.36 6.57 -3.28
N ALA A 135 -5.17 7.63 -3.30
CA ALA A 135 -6.33 7.73 -4.18
C ALA A 135 -5.92 7.58 -5.66
N LEU A 136 -4.87 8.27 -6.09
CA LEU A 136 -4.35 8.18 -7.46
C LEU A 136 -3.86 6.75 -7.78
N CYS A 137 -3.13 6.10 -6.87
CA CYS A 137 -2.67 4.72 -7.05
C CYS A 137 -3.85 3.75 -7.23
N ILE A 138 -4.96 3.94 -6.51
CA ILE A 138 -6.17 3.14 -6.69
C ILE A 138 -6.76 3.38 -8.08
N VAL A 139 -6.97 4.64 -8.46
CA VAL A 139 -7.56 5.01 -9.75
C VAL A 139 -6.72 4.48 -10.92
N ARG A 140 -5.40 4.53 -10.80
CA ARG A 140 -4.46 4.07 -11.85
C ARG A 140 -4.13 2.58 -11.78
N ARG A 141 -4.74 1.80 -10.87
CA ARG A 141 -4.42 0.37 -10.66
C ARG A 141 -2.92 0.13 -10.44
N SER A 142 -2.24 1.06 -9.76
CA SER A 142 -0.80 1.02 -9.55
C SER A 142 -0.41 -0.13 -8.60
N SER A 143 0.74 -0.77 -8.85
CA SER A 143 1.35 -1.75 -7.94
C SER A 143 1.71 -1.15 -6.57
N LEU A 144 1.90 0.18 -6.51
CA LEU A 144 2.18 0.91 -5.26
C LEU A 144 0.94 1.13 -4.39
N ARG A 145 -0.26 0.77 -4.87
CA ARG A 145 -1.51 0.95 -4.11
C ARG A 145 -1.41 0.41 -2.70
N HIS A 146 -1.08 -0.88 -2.54
CA HIS A 146 -1.10 -1.52 -1.22
C HIS A 146 0.00 -1.01 -0.28
N PRO A 147 1.27 -0.85 -0.73
CA PRO A 147 2.31 -0.22 0.09
C PRO A 147 1.94 1.19 0.56
N VAL A 148 1.46 2.05 -0.33
CA VAL A 148 1.06 3.43 0.03
C VAL A 148 -0.14 3.43 0.97
N GLN A 149 -1.15 2.60 0.69
CA GLN A 149 -2.31 2.43 1.56
C GLN A 149 -1.89 2.04 2.98
N MET A 150 -0.95 1.09 3.12
CA MET A 150 -0.44 0.66 4.43
C MET A 150 0.30 1.78 5.16
N MET A 151 1.14 2.55 4.48
CA MET A 151 1.84 3.69 5.09
C MET A 151 0.87 4.71 5.67
N VAL A 152 -0.13 5.13 4.88
CA VAL A 152 -1.15 6.10 5.34
C VAL A 152 -1.98 5.52 6.48
N CYS A 153 -2.43 4.26 6.37
CA CYS A 153 -3.22 3.65 7.43
C CYS A 153 -2.46 3.55 8.76
N MET A 154 -1.18 3.20 8.71
CA MET A 154 -0.33 3.20 9.91
C MET A 154 -0.13 4.60 10.48
N GLY A 155 0.07 5.60 9.62
CA GLY A 155 0.16 7.01 10.02
C GLY A 155 -1.08 7.48 10.78
N HIS A 156 -2.28 7.19 10.26
CA HIS A 156 -3.54 7.56 10.92
C HIS A 156 -3.71 6.86 12.28
N LEU A 157 -3.48 5.55 12.34
CA LEU A 157 -3.61 4.78 13.59
C LEU A 157 -2.62 5.28 14.65
N TYR A 158 -1.37 5.50 14.25
CA TYR A 158 -0.33 6.00 15.13
C TYR A 158 -0.65 7.43 15.62
N GLY A 159 -1.11 8.31 14.72
CA GLY A 159 -1.50 9.67 15.06
C GLY A 159 -2.64 9.71 16.09
N VAL A 160 -3.70 8.93 15.88
CA VAL A 160 -4.83 8.87 16.83
C VAL A 160 -4.41 8.28 18.18
N VAL A 161 -3.54 7.26 18.19
CA VAL A 161 -2.99 6.71 19.44
C VAL A 161 -2.17 7.77 20.19
N LEU A 162 -1.32 8.53 19.50
CA LEU A 162 -0.55 9.62 20.12
C LEU A 162 -1.48 10.75 20.61
N TYR A 163 -2.50 11.11 19.85
CA TYR A 163 -3.48 12.12 20.22
C TYR A 163 -4.19 11.80 21.54
N TYR A 164 -4.70 10.57 21.68
CA TYR A 164 -5.33 10.12 22.93
C TYR A 164 -4.32 9.95 24.06
N SER A 165 -3.21 9.28 23.81
CA SER A 165 -2.24 8.96 24.86
C SER A 165 -1.61 10.20 25.47
N THR A 166 -1.30 11.23 24.67
CA THR A 166 -0.73 12.48 25.18
C THR A 166 -1.72 13.24 26.07
N SER A 167 -2.98 13.37 25.65
CA SER A 167 -4.02 14.03 26.45
C SER A 167 -4.27 13.28 27.76
N MET A 168 -4.43 11.95 27.69
CA MET A 168 -4.66 11.11 28.86
C MET A 168 -3.46 11.09 29.80
N ALA A 169 -2.23 11.14 29.27
CA ALA A 169 -1.02 11.26 30.07
C ALA A 169 -0.98 12.60 30.82
N GLU A 170 -1.32 13.71 30.18
CA GLU A 170 -1.39 15.01 30.86
C GLU A 170 -2.48 15.03 31.94
N GLN A 171 -3.63 14.42 31.68
CA GLN A 171 -4.66 14.26 32.70
C GLN A 171 -4.15 13.41 33.88
N TYR A 172 -3.48 12.29 33.61
CA TYR A 172 -3.02 11.37 34.65
C TYR A 172 -1.85 11.94 35.49
N TYR A 173 -0.84 12.52 34.83
CA TYR A 173 0.38 12.99 35.49
C TYR A 173 0.29 14.44 35.98
N ARG A 174 -0.51 15.29 35.33
CA ARG A 174 -0.59 16.73 35.63
C ARG A 174 -1.97 17.17 36.09
N GLY A 175 -2.98 16.30 36.05
CA GLY A 175 -4.35 16.64 36.43
C GLY A 175 -5.03 17.60 35.44
N VAL A 176 -4.48 17.78 34.23
CA VAL A 176 -5.00 18.72 33.24
C VAL A 176 -5.87 17.99 32.24
N ALA A 177 -7.16 18.28 32.24
CA ALA A 177 -8.10 17.80 31.23
C ALA A 177 -8.35 18.89 30.18
N HIS A 178 -7.99 18.61 28.92
CA HIS A 178 -8.14 19.55 27.80
C HIS A 178 -9.52 19.51 27.15
N SER A 179 -10.26 18.42 27.37
CA SER A 179 -11.62 18.26 26.89
C SER A 179 -12.61 18.75 27.92
N ARG A 180 -13.70 19.38 27.49
CA ARG A 180 -14.80 19.66 28.40
C ARG A 180 -15.53 18.36 28.80
N PRO A 181 -16.03 18.24 30.04
CA PRO A 181 -16.54 16.98 30.57
C PRO A 181 -17.92 16.59 30.03
N GLU A 182 -18.63 17.46 29.32
CA GLU A 182 -19.95 17.14 28.77
C GLU A 182 -19.86 16.00 27.75
N VAL A 183 -20.88 15.13 27.75
CA VAL A 183 -20.94 13.94 26.88
C VAL A 183 -20.74 14.30 25.41
N LEU A 184 -21.28 15.43 24.96
CA LEU A 184 -21.13 15.91 23.59
C LEU A 184 -19.65 16.11 23.23
N TYR A 185 -18.89 16.84 24.06
CA TYR A 185 -17.52 17.21 23.72
C TYR A 185 -16.54 16.07 23.93
N PHE A 186 -16.72 15.29 25.01
CA PHE A 186 -15.82 14.17 25.28
C PHE A 186 -16.14 12.92 24.44
N TRP A 187 -17.39 12.45 24.41
CA TRP A 187 -17.69 11.20 23.73
C TRP A 187 -17.97 11.38 22.24
N VAL A 188 -18.67 12.44 21.84
CA VAL A 188 -19.01 12.64 20.42
C VAL A 188 -17.87 13.29 19.67
N TYR A 189 -17.30 14.38 20.19
CA TYR A 189 -16.25 15.11 19.45
C TYR A 189 -14.89 14.47 19.66
N TYR A 190 -14.42 14.38 20.91
CA TYR A 190 -13.08 13.91 21.21
C TYR A 190 -12.90 12.43 20.80
N PHE A 191 -13.80 11.53 21.23
CA PHE A 191 -13.74 10.14 20.80
C PHE A 191 -14.39 9.88 19.42
N GLY A 192 -15.63 10.33 19.23
CA GLY A 192 -16.44 9.96 18.09
C GLY A 192 -15.91 10.48 16.75
N PHE A 193 -15.45 11.74 16.68
CA PHE A 193 -14.93 12.28 15.42
C PHE A 193 -13.56 11.72 15.05
N ASN A 194 -12.77 11.22 16.00
CA ASN A 194 -11.49 10.57 15.70
C ASN A 194 -11.64 9.08 15.32
N LEU A 195 -12.76 8.45 15.71
CA LEU A 195 -13.01 7.02 15.49
C LEU A 195 -12.96 6.56 14.01
N PRO A 196 -13.40 7.34 13.00
CA PRO A 196 -13.23 6.97 11.59
C PRO A 196 -11.78 6.71 11.18
N TRP A 197 -10.83 7.48 11.73
CA TRP A 197 -9.38 7.30 11.51
C TRP A 197 -8.79 6.09 12.26
N VAL A 198 -9.59 5.40 13.08
CA VAL A 198 -9.25 4.09 13.63
C VAL A 198 -9.87 2.98 12.77
N ILE A 199 -11.18 3.04 12.55
CA ILE A 199 -11.94 1.94 11.95
C ILE A 199 -11.55 1.74 10.48
N VAL A 200 -11.61 2.81 9.66
CA VAL A 200 -11.37 2.70 8.22
C VAL A 200 -9.91 2.32 7.94
N PRO A 201 -8.90 2.98 8.54
CA PRO A 201 -7.51 2.57 8.38
C PRO A 201 -7.22 1.14 8.82
N THR A 202 -7.79 0.65 9.92
CA THR A 202 -7.60 -0.74 10.36
C THR A 202 -8.11 -1.73 9.32
N PHE A 203 -9.32 -1.51 8.81
CA PHE A 203 -9.90 -2.37 7.78
C PHE A 203 -9.05 -2.37 6.49
N LEU A 204 -8.65 -1.17 6.03
CA LEU A 204 -7.84 -1.02 4.82
C LEU A 204 -6.42 -1.59 4.97
N LEU A 205 -5.83 -1.48 6.15
CA LEU A 205 -4.54 -2.06 6.49
C LEU A 205 -4.59 -3.59 6.40
N VAL A 206 -5.56 -4.23 7.07
CA VAL A 206 -5.75 -5.68 7.03
C VAL A 206 -6.01 -6.15 5.60
N ARG A 207 -6.82 -5.42 4.83
CA ARG A 207 -7.09 -5.73 3.42
C ARG A 207 -5.81 -5.68 2.59
N SER A 208 -4.96 -4.65 2.75
CA SER A 208 -3.69 -4.55 2.04
C SER A 208 -2.71 -5.65 2.43
N ILE A 209 -2.57 -5.94 3.73
CA ILE A 209 -1.68 -7.02 4.20
C ILE A 209 -2.08 -8.36 3.58
N ARG A 210 -3.37 -8.68 3.56
CA ARG A 210 -3.87 -9.92 2.94
C ARG A 210 -3.58 -9.97 1.44
N ALA A 211 -3.80 -8.85 0.73
CA ALA A 211 -3.54 -8.76 -0.70
C ALA A 211 -2.05 -8.95 -1.03
N MET A 212 -1.16 -8.29 -0.30
CA MET A 212 0.29 -8.45 -0.50
C MET A 212 0.76 -9.85 -0.15
N ARG A 213 0.29 -10.43 0.96
CA ARG A 213 0.62 -11.81 1.34
C ARG A 213 0.24 -12.79 0.24
N LEU A 214 -0.97 -12.67 -0.31
CA LEU A 214 -1.42 -13.52 -1.42
C LEU A 214 -0.53 -13.33 -2.65
N ALA A 215 -0.18 -12.10 -3.00
CA ALA A 215 0.70 -11.82 -4.14
C ALA A 215 2.08 -12.49 -3.99
N PHE A 216 2.70 -12.39 -2.80
CA PHE A 216 4.00 -13.03 -2.54
C PHE A 216 3.92 -14.55 -2.53
N MET A 217 2.85 -15.14 -1.98
CA MET A 217 2.64 -16.59 -2.01
C MET A 217 2.51 -17.09 -3.46
N THR A 218 1.70 -16.43 -4.28
CA THR A 218 1.51 -16.79 -5.69
C THR A 218 2.82 -16.67 -6.47
N LEU A 219 3.60 -15.61 -6.22
CA LEU A 219 4.91 -15.45 -6.86
C LEU A 219 5.86 -16.59 -6.51
N GLY A 220 5.92 -17.00 -5.24
CA GLY A 220 6.73 -18.14 -4.81
C GLY A 220 6.31 -19.45 -5.47
N SER A 221 5.00 -19.71 -5.58
CA SER A 221 4.48 -20.90 -6.27
C SER A 221 4.83 -20.91 -7.76
N ILE A 222 4.67 -19.77 -8.45
CA ILE A 222 5.01 -19.65 -9.87
C ILE A 222 6.51 -19.87 -10.08
N GLN A 223 7.35 -19.27 -9.23
CA GLN A 223 8.80 -19.43 -9.33
C GLN A 223 9.21 -20.91 -9.14
N GLY A 224 8.58 -21.63 -8.21
CA GLY A 224 8.78 -23.07 -8.04
C GLY A 224 8.41 -23.88 -9.28
N VAL A 225 7.26 -23.59 -9.89
CA VAL A 225 6.83 -24.26 -11.13
C VAL A 225 7.79 -23.95 -12.29
N VAL A 226 8.26 -22.71 -12.41
CA VAL A 226 9.23 -22.34 -13.44
C VAL A 226 10.55 -23.11 -13.27
N CYS A 227 11.03 -23.25 -12.03
CA CYS A 227 12.23 -24.05 -11.74
C CYS A 227 12.05 -25.54 -12.09
N ASP A 228 10.93 -26.16 -11.69
CA ASP A 228 10.63 -27.57 -12.03
C ASP A 228 10.56 -27.77 -13.55
N LEU A 229 9.94 -26.83 -14.28
CA LEU A 229 9.89 -26.87 -15.73
C LEU A 229 11.28 -26.74 -16.36
N GLN A 230 12.13 -25.84 -15.85
CA GLN A 230 13.50 -25.67 -16.34
C GLN A 230 14.35 -26.92 -16.11
N GLU A 231 14.21 -27.57 -14.95
CA GLU A 231 14.91 -28.81 -14.60
C GLU A 231 14.50 -29.96 -15.54
N ARG A 232 13.18 -30.17 -15.74
CA ARG A 232 12.68 -31.16 -16.70
C ARG A 232 13.15 -30.92 -18.12
N LEU A 233 13.22 -29.66 -18.56
CA LEU A 233 13.68 -29.29 -19.90
C LEU A 233 15.17 -29.58 -20.07
N HIS A 234 15.97 -29.34 -19.03
CA HIS A 234 17.38 -29.68 -19.00
C HIS A 234 17.58 -31.20 -19.06
N ASP A 235 16.80 -31.97 -18.29
CA ASP A 235 16.86 -33.44 -18.31
C ASP A 235 16.46 -34.03 -19.68
N ILE A 236 15.41 -33.51 -20.32
CA ILE A 236 15.02 -33.93 -21.68
C ILE A 236 16.14 -33.64 -22.67
N LYS A 237 16.75 -32.45 -22.61
CA LYS A 237 17.83 -32.06 -23.52
C LYS A 237 19.08 -32.91 -23.32
N LYS A 238 19.41 -33.22 -22.06
CA LYS A 238 20.52 -34.13 -21.73
C LYS A 238 20.27 -35.53 -22.28
N ARG A 239 19.07 -36.08 -22.06
CA ARG A 239 18.71 -37.41 -22.54
C ARG A 239 18.73 -37.52 -24.08
N SER A 240 18.28 -36.49 -24.79
CA SER A 240 18.39 -36.41 -26.24
C SER A 240 19.84 -36.35 -26.72
N SER A 241 20.72 -35.63 -26.02
CA SER A 241 22.15 -35.55 -26.36
C SER A 241 22.87 -36.88 -26.09
N ASP A 242 22.53 -37.56 -25.01
CA ASP A 242 23.08 -38.88 -24.66
C ASP A 242 22.63 -39.94 -25.66
N GLU A 243 21.38 -39.88 -26.16
CA GLU A 243 20.86 -40.75 -27.22
C GLU A 243 21.56 -40.52 -28.58
N ASP A 244 21.80 -39.27 -28.96
CA ASP A 244 22.48 -38.92 -30.23
C ASP A 244 23.95 -39.40 -30.23
N CYS A 245 24.68 -39.16 -29.13
CA CYS A 245 26.06 -39.62 -28.97
C CYS A 245 26.16 -41.17 -28.91
N GLY A 246 25.15 -41.82 -28.31
CA GLY A 246 25.05 -43.28 -28.29
C GLY A 246 24.75 -43.92 -29.66
N LEU A 247 24.05 -43.19 -30.55
CA LEU A 247 23.81 -43.63 -31.93
C LEU A 247 25.03 -43.42 -32.81
N GLU A 248 25.74 -42.29 -32.68
CA GLU A 248 27.00 -42.05 -33.39
C GLU A 248 28.06 -43.11 -33.06
N THR A 249 28.28 -43.38 -31.78
CA THR A 249 29.26 -44.39 -31.34
C THR A 249 28.94 -45.79 -31.84
N LYS A 250 27.66 -46.21 -31.79
CA LYS A 250 27.23 -47.50 -32.39
C LYS A 250 27.38 -47.54 -33.90
N GLY A 251 27.18 -46.42 -34.60
CA GLY A 251 27.39 -46.29 -36.04
C GLY A 251 28.87 -46.46 -36.40
N GLU A 252 29.76 -45.78 -35.68
CA GLU A 252 31.22 -45.88 -35.85
C GLU A 252 31.74 -47.28 -35.53
N GLU A 253 31.26 -47.91 -34.45
CA GLU A 253 31.66 -49.26 -34.04
C GLU A 253 31.20 -50.33 -35.03
N LYS A 254 29.97 -50.19 -35.56
CA LYS A 254 29.46 -51.07 -36.61
C LYS A 254 30.26 -50.91 -37.91
N SER A 255 30.58 -49.67 -38.30
CA SER A 255 31.41 -49.39 -39.49
C SER A 255 32.79 -50.03 -39.37
N ARG A 256 33.47 -49.86 -38.22
CA ARG A 256 34.77 -50.48 -37.93
C ARG A 256 34.75 -52.00 -37.95
N ASN A 257 33.69 -52.63 -37.44
CA ASN A 257 33.56 -54.09 -37.50
C ASN A 257 33.36 -54.58 -38.93
N THR A 258 32.53 -53.92 -39.75
CA THR A 258 32.40 -54.27 -41.18
C THR A 258 33.70 -54.08 -41.96
N GLU A 259 34.52 -53.10 -41.59
CA GLU A 259 35.82 -52.86 -42.23
C GLU A 259 36.84 -53.94 -41.85
N ARG A 260 36.84 -54.38 -40.58
CA ARG A 260 37.61 -55.55 -40.12
C ARG A 260 37.20 -56.86 -40.79
N GLU A 261 35.90 -57.12 -40.92
CA GLU A 261 35.39 -58.33 -41.59
C GLU A 261 35.81 -58.35 -43.09
N ARG A 262 35.86 -57.19 -43.76
CA ARG A 262 36.41 -57.09 -45.12
C ARG A 262 37.91 -57.35 -45.19
N GLU A 263 38.69 -56.88 -44.22
CA GLU A 263 40.13 -57.14 -44.16
C GLU A 263 40.43 -58.62 -43.84
N GLU A 264 39.60 -59.31 -43.04
CA GLU A 264 39.73 -60.75 -42.78
C GLU A 264 39.31 -61.65 -43.97
N ASP A 265 38.33 -61.21 -44.78
CA ASP A 265 37.93 -61.90 -46.02
C ASP A 265 38.98 -61.71 -47.15
N GLU A 266 39.76 -60.62 -47.14
CA GLU A 266 40.87 -60.42 -48.08
C GLU A 266 42.13 -61.23 -47.71
N ASP A 267 42.34 -61.59 -46.43
CA ASP A 267 43.49 -62.38 -45.95
C ASP A 267 43.27 -63.91 -46.03
N THR A 268 42.05 -64.36 -46.34
CA THR A 268 41.70 -65.79 -46.50
C THR A 268 41.54 -66.24 -47.95
N GLY A 269 41.85 -65.37 -48.93
CA GLY A 269 41.68 -65.63 -50.36
C GLY A 269 42.90 -66.13 -51.13
N ASP A 270 44.02 -66.46 -50.46
CA ASP A 270 45.31 -66.76 -51.13
C ASP A 270 45.89 -68.11 -50.66
N ASP A 271 45.11 -69.20 -50.75
CA ASP A 271 45.64 -70.57 -50.80
C ASP A 271 44.58 -71.51 -51.40
N ASP A 272 44.51 -71.59 -52.74
CA ASP A 272 44.21 -72.85 -53.44
C ASP A 272 44.23 -72.68 -54.98
N THR A 273 44.85 -73.68 -55.62
CA THR A 273 44.86 -74.04 -57.05
C THR A 273 45.92 -73.44 -57.99
N GLU A 274 47.13 -74.00 -57.90
CA GLU A 274 47.99 -74.30 -59.05
C GLU A 274 47.52 -75.57 -59.80
N GLU A 275 47.84 -75.62 -61.10
CA GLU A 275 47.94 -76.77 -62.02
C GLU A 275 46.68 -77.53 -62.47
N GLU A 276 46.28 -77.34 -63.75
CA GLU A 276 46.50 -78.36 -64.78
C GLU A 276 46.25 -77.79 -66.19
N ASP A 277 47.30 -77.87 -67.02
CA ASP A 277 47.34 -77.52 -68.43
C ASP A 277 46.82 -78.67 -69.33
N ALA A 278 46.12 -78.25 -70.39
CA ALA A 278 46.11 -78.76 -71.76
C ALA A 278 46.26 -80.27 -72.07
N ASP A 279 45.31 -80.82 -72.82
CA ASP A 279 45.64 -81.44 -74.11
C ASP A 279 44.43 -81.54 -75.07
N THR A 280 44.67 -81.03 -76.30
CA THR A 280 44.36 -81.59 -77.65
C THR A 280 43.14 -82.53 -77.85
N GLU A 281 42.42 -82.63 -78.98
CA GLU A 281 42.33 -82.05 -80.32
C GLU A 281 41.24 -82.88 -81.06
N SER A 282 40.60 -82.35 -82.11
CA SER A 282 39.99 -83.03 -83.27
C SER A 282 38.59 -83.72 -83.25
N ASP A 283 37.88 -83.41 -84.36
CA ASP A 283 36.85 -84.15 -85.12
C ASP A 283 35.37 -84.17 -84.68
N GLU A 284 34.51 -83.30 -85.25
CA GLU A 284 33.80 -83.44 -86.56
C GLU A 284 32.97 -82.17 -86.88
#